data_AF-A0A8S3ZYX2-F1
#
_entry.id   AF-A0A8S3ZYX2-F1
#
_cell.length_a   1.000
_cell.length_b   1.000
_cell.length_c   1.000
_cell.angle_alpha   90.00
_cell.angle_beta   90.00
_cell.angle_gamma   90.00
#
_symmetry.space_group_name_H-M   'P 1'
#
loop_
_entity.id
_entity.type
_entity.pdbx_description
1 polymer ?
#
loop_
_entity_poly.entity_id
_entity_poly.type
_entity_poly.pdbx_seq_one_letter_code
_entity_poly.pdbx_strand_id
1 'polypeptide(L)'
;SMEFDLKMGKNILSVPSGMYHTESEENILERGLLGSTKLWIGKDYVNFIYKDFVNLDQPFEDFIDRTKYPRMPWHDIGCVLYGKSARDLARHFIGRWNFTKLKKCKRNPDFPFLIPKTLTNCTITRPIKDITLFHKNINYLQVLRSCGGWSAGLGEVEYSIHEAYEHCIENARNYIYIENQFFITQVGNHSIVQNGIGKALYKRILRAHRSNSNFKVYVVMPLLPAFEGEFGTNSGAALQAVTHWNYSSICRGVPDPNKYIVFCGLRSWDRLEGKLFTELIYVHSKLMIVDDDTVIIGSANINDRSLLGARDSEIAVLFEDIHKVNVTVNGKQYQAGKFASSLRWTIFREHLGIHTDPDFVDLTDISSDSFYKEVWIKRAAVNTTCYDKVFKCLPTDNVKNYTQLREYQAAPSLAKTNEEEAMTWLKKVKGYLVLMPLQFLKEEKLSPKVGQKEAVLPTHLWT
;
A
#
# COMPACT_ATOMS: atom_id res chain seq x y z
N SER A 1 30.31 38.28 -3.20
CA SER A 1 29.18 39.04 -3.75
C SER A 1 29.00 38.66 -5.21
N MET A 2 28.06 37.78 -5.50
CA MET A 2 27.52 37.59 -6.86
C MET A 2 26.02 37.37 -6.69
N GLU A 3 25.27 38.46 -6.88
CA GLU A 3 23.83 38.46 -7.08
C GLU A 3 23.53 37.71 -8.39
N PHE A 4 22.63 36.72 -8.33
CA PHE A 4 22.01 36.16 -9.51
C PHE A 4 20.76 36.98 -9.83
N ASP A 5 20.89 37.77 -10.89
CA ASP A 5 19.85 38.62 -11.47
C ASP A 5 18.70 37.76 -12.03
N LEU A 6 17.55 37.78 -11.34
CA LEU A 6 16.28 37.21 -11.79
C LEU A 6 15.58 38.19 -12.75
N LYS A 7 16.09 38.36 -13.96
CA LYS A 7 15.37 39.03 -15.05
C LYS A 7 15.66 38.40 -16.41
N MET A 8 14.77 37.51 -16.84
CA MET A 8 14.11 37.51 -18.15
C MET A 8 13.42 36.15 -18.36
N GLY A 9 12.10 36.17 -18.54
CA GLY A 9 11.31 35.01 -18.90
C GLY A 9 11.75 34.46 -20.26
N LYS A 10 12.52 33.37 -20.23
CA LYS A 10 12.66 32.50 -21.39
C LYS A 10 11.50 31.52 -21.38
N ASN A 11 10.72 31.57 -22.45
CA ASN A 11 9.60 30.68 -22.72
C ASN A 11 10.07 29.21 -22.67
N ILE A 12 9.71 28.50 -21.60
CA ILE A 12 10.17 27.11 -21.32
C ILE A 12 9.66 26.10 -22.36
N LEU A 13 8.79 26.54 -23.29
CA LEU A 13 8.19 25.72 -24.34
C LEU A 13 8.51 26.22 -25.76
N SER A 14 9.65 26.86 -26.03
CA SER A 14 10.09 27.01 -27.41
C SER A 14 10.38 25.63 -28.00
N VAL A 15 9.40 25.03 -28.66
CA VAL A 15 9.55 23.77 -29.36
C VAL A 15 10.50 24.01 -30.53
N PRO A 16 11.61 23.26 -30.67
CA PRO A 16 12.45 23.35 -31.85
C PRO A 16 11.60 23.17 -33.11
N SER A 17 11.86 23.98 -34.13
CA SER A 17 11.16 23.92 -35.42
C SER A 17 11.04 22.47 -35.91
N GLY A 18 9.81 21.96 -36.01
CA GLY A 18 9.53 20.60 -36.50
C GLY A 18 8.97 19.61 -35.47
N MET A 19 8.76 20.00 -34.21
CA MET A 19 8.01 19.20 -33.23
C MET A 19 6.66 19.85 -32.90
N TYR A 20 5.63 19.02 -32.73
CA TYR A 20 4.28 19.43 -32.32
C TYR A 20 4.09 19.18 -30.83
N HIS A 21 3.30 20.01 -30.17
CA HIS A 21 2.85 19.74 -28.80
C HIS A 21 2.06 18.43 -28.76
N THR A 22 2.21 17.68 -27.68
CA THR A 22 1.31 16.56 -27.41
C THR A 22 -0.08 17.10 -27.06
N GLU A 23 -1.14 16.33 -27.31
CA GLU A 23 -2.53 16.70 -26.96
C GLU A 23 -2.69 17.01 -25.45
N SER A 24 -1.82 16.43 -24.62
CA SER A 24 -1.73 16.71 -23.18
C SER A 24 -1.18 18.11 -22.90
N GLU A 25 -0.15 18.52 -23.62
CA GLU A 25 0.46 19.86 -23.51
C GLU A 25 -0.46 20.94 -24.07
N GLU A 26 -1.16 20.67 -25.18
CA GLU A 26 -2.18 21.56 -25.71
C GLU A 26 -3.36 21.72 -24.74
N ASN A 27 -3.81 20.64 -24.09
CA ASN A 27 -4.83 20.72 -23.04
C ASN A 27 -4.37 21.55 -21.83
N ILE A 28 -3.08 21.49 -21.45
CA ILE A 28 -2.52 22.31 -20.35
C ILE A 28 -2.50 23.79 -20.76
N LEU A 29 -2.18 24.07 -22.02
CA LEU A 29 -2.19 25.41 -22.61
C LEU A 29 -3.60 25.99 -22.68
N GLU A 30 -4.58 25.23 -23.21
CA GLU A 30 -5.97 25.65 -23.32
C GLU A 30 -6.65 25.85 -21.95
N ARG A 31 -6.23 25.09 -20.92
CA ARG A 31 -6.77 25.19 -19.56
C ARG A 31 -6.10 26.27 -18.72
N GLY A 32 -5.16 27.06 -19.27
CA GLY A 32 -4.50 28.16 -18.57
C GLY A 32 -3.60 27.72 -17.41
N LEU A 33 -3.14 26.46 -17.41
CA LEU A 33 -2.31 25.88 -16.34
C LEU A 33 -0.81 26.17 -16.52
N LEU A 34 -0.45 26.98 -17.52
CA LEU A 34 0.93 27.37 -17.78
C LEU A 34 1.49 28.17 -16.58
N GLY A 35 2.54 27.65 -15.95
CA GLY A 35 3.16 28.28 -14.77
C GLY A 35 2.54 27.88 -13.42
N SER A 36 1.62 26.90 -13.39
CA SER A 36 1.15 26.33 -12.12
C SER A 36 2.31 25.65 -11.38
N THR A 37 2.58 26.10 -10.15
CA THR A 37 3.56 25.49 -9.23
C THR A 37 3.00 24.32 -8.42
N LYS A 38 1.69 24.02 -8.57
CA LYS A 38 0.99 22.99 -7.80
C LYS A 38 1.09 21.62 -8.49
N LEU A 39 1.63 20.62 -7.78
CA LEU A 39 1.67 19.23 -8.24
C LEU A 39 0.28 18.58 -8.28
N TRP A 40 -0.54 18.79 -7.23
CA TRP A 40 -1.89 18.24 -7.12
C TRP A 40 -2.91 19.34 -7.33
N ILE A 41 -3.68 19.31 -8.42
CA ILE A 41 -4.60 20.38 -8.80
C ILE A 41 -6.04 20.03 -8.38
N GLY A 42 -6.73 20.98 -7.74
CA GLY A 42 -8.13 20.83 -7.33
C GLY A 42 -8.37 19.58 -6.49
N LYS A 43 -9.26 18.71 -6.98
CA LYS A 43 -9.64 17.46 -6.32
C LYS A 43 -8.48 16.48 -6.15
N ASP A 44 -7.36 16.64 -6.85
CA ASP A 44 -6.20 15.75 -6.68
C ASP A 44 -5.43 16.00 -5.36
N TYR A 45 -5.66 17.13 -4.68
CA TYR A 45 -5.13 17.37 -3.33
C TYR A 45 -6.10 16.82 -2.28
N VAL A 46 -5.81 15.62 -1.77
CA VAL A 46 -6.75 14.83 -0.96
C VAL A 46 -6.18 14.47 0.39
N ASN A 47 -7.05 14.43 1.39
CA ASN A 47 -6.82 13.73 2.65
C ASN A 47 -8.13 13.07 3.13
N PHE A 48 -8.22 11.75 2.94
CA PHE A 48 -9.42 10.95 3.20
C PHE A 48 -9.79 10.83 4.69
N ILE A 49 -8.89 11.17 5.61
CA ILE A 49 -9.20 11.19 7.05
C ILE A 49 -10.04 12.44 7.37
N TYR A 50 -9.71 13.57 6.74
CA TYR A 50 -10.41 14.83 6.99
C TYR A 50 -11.70 14.95 6.22
N LYS A 51 -11.71 14.53 4.95
CA LYS A 51 -12.88 14.71 4.08
C LYS A 51 -12.81 13.79 2.86
N ASP A 52 -13.92 13.14 2.55
CA ASP A 52 -14.08 12.39 1.31
C ASP A 52 -14.41 13.31 0.12
N PHE A 53 -14.31 12.77 -1.09
CA PHE A 53 -14.57 13.50 -2.33
C PHE A 53 -15.99 14.08 -2.37
N VAL A 54 -16.09 15.33 -2.80
CA VAL A 54 -17.35 16.03 -3.08
C VAL A 54 -17.29 16.72 -4.44
N ASN A 55 -18.42 16.86 -5.12
CA ASN A 55 -18.58 17.63 -6.36
C ASN A 55 -17.57 17.24 -7.47
N LEU A 56 -17.40 15.95 -7.77
CA LEU A 56 -16.37 15.45 -8.72
C LEU A 56 -16.51 16.02 -10.16
N ASP A 57 -17.66 16.59 -10.49
CA ASP A 57 -17.92 17.36 -11.71
C ASP A 57 -17.14 18.69 -11.77
N GLN A 58 -16.60 19.15 -10.65
CA GLN A 58 -15.72 20.32 -10.53
C GLN A 58 -14.29 19.88 -10.16
N PRO A 59 -13.48 19.37 -11.11
CA PRO A 59 -12.20 18.71 -10.81
C PRO A 59 -11.10 19.68 -10.36
N PHE A 60 -11.19 20.96 -10.73
CA PHE A 60 -10.17 21.96 -10.43
C PHE A 60 -10.41 22.74 -9.14
N GLU A 61 -11.55 22.53 -8.49
CA GLU A 61 -11.88 23.17 -7.23
C GLU A 61 -11.29 22.38 -6.06
N ASP A 62 -10.72 23.09 -5.09
CA ASP A 62 -10.28 22.46 -3.84
C ASP A 62 -11.49 22.18 -2.95
N PHE A 63 -11.51 21.02 -2.30
CA PHE A 63 -12.55 20.64 -1.35
C PHE A 63 -12.07 20.59 0.10
N ILE A 64 -10.75 20.74 0.29
CA ILE A 64 -10.07 20.90 1.57
C ILE A 64 -9.16 22.14 1.53
N ASP A 65 -9.05 22.85 2.65
CA ASP A 65 -8.20 24.02 2.78
C ASP A 65 -6.72 23.62 2.88
N ARG A 66 -5.97 23.89 1.81
CA ARG A 66 -4.54 23.54 1.68
C ARG A 66 -3.65 24.24 2.70
N THR A 67 -4.07 25.38 3.25
CA THR A 67 -3.28 26.13 4.26
C THR A 67 -3.39 25.51 5.66
N LYS A 68 -4.42 24.68 5.87
CA LYS A 68 -4.75 24.09 7.17
C LYS A 68 -4.52 22.60 7.22
N TYR A 69 -4.79 21.90 6.11
CA TYR A 69 -4.77 20.45 6.05
C TYR A 69 -3.69 19.96 5.08
N PRO A 70 -2.70 19.18 5.55
CA PRO A 70 -1.76 18.52 4.66
C PRO A 70 -2.51 17.45 3.84
N ARG A 71 -2.08 17.24 2.59
CA ARG A 71 -2.51 16.06 1.84
C ARG A 71 -2.05 14.79 2.56
N MET A 72 -2.80 13.71 2.39
CA MET A 72 -2.36 12.40 2.81
C MET A 72 -1.49 11.79 1.70
N PRO A 73 -0.20 11.50 1.95
CA PRO A 73 0.61 10.82 0.96
C PRO A 73 0.05 9.43 0.62
N TRP A 74 0.26 9.00 -0.62
CA TRP A 74 -0.27 7.73 -1.14
C TRP A 74 0.90 6.87 -1.59
N HIS A 75 1.11 5.75 -0.90
CA HIS A 75 2.13 4.76 -1.22
C HIS A 75 1.47 3.55 -1.85
N ASP A 76 1.89 3.18 -3.06
CA ASP A 76 1.27 2.10 -3.83
C ASP A 76 2.28 1.46 -4.79
N ILE A 77 1.96 0.25 -5.26
CA ILE A 77 2.81 -0.56 -6.13
C ILE A 77 2.03 -0.93 -7.39
N GLY A 78 2.55 -0.47 -8.53
CA GLY A 78 2.05 -0.86 -9.86
C GLY A 78 3.06 -1.71 -10.62
N CYS A 79 2.57 -2.46 -11.61
CA CYS A 79 3.43 -3.13 -12.57
C CYS A 79 2.89 -2.95 -14.00
N VAL A 80 3.80 -3.07 -14.98
CA VAL A 80 3.45 -3.05 -16.40
C VAL A 80 3.82 -4.39 -17.02
N LEU A 81 2.89 -4.94 -17.81
CA LEU A 81 3.08 -6.20 -18.52
C LEU A 81 3.23 -5.96 -20.01
N TYR A 82 4.05 -6.79 -20.66
CA TYR A 82 4.22 -6.79 -22.10
C TYR A 82 4.04 -8.20 -22.66
N GLY A 83 3.78 -8.29 -23.96
CA GLY A 83 3.75 -9.58 -24.62
C GLY A 83 2.49 -10.41 -24.29
N LYS A 84 2.70 -11.71 -24.03
CA LYS A 84 1.61 -12.67 -23.80
C LYS A 84 0.83 -12.39 -22.51
N SER A 85 1.51 -12.04 -21.43
CA SER A 85 0.86 -11.73 -20.14
C SER A 85 -0.06 -10.51 -20.24
N ALA A 86 0.31 -9.50 -21.03
CA ALA A 86 -0.59 -8.38 -21.35
C ALA A 86 -1.83 -8.82 -22.14
N ARG A 87 -1.70 -9.83 -23.02
CA ARG A 87 -2.85 -10.43 -23.74
C ARG A 87 -3.75 -11.24 -22.81
N ASP A 88 -3.21 -11.88 -21.77
CA ASP A 88 -4.02 -12.58 -20.76
C ASP A 88 -4.85 -11.59 -19.94
N LEU A 89 -4.26 -10.46 -19.55
CA LEU A 89 -5.00 -9.35 -18.92
C LEU A 89 -6.09 -8.79 -19.86
N ALA A 90 -5.75 -8.59 -21.14
CA ALA A 90 -6.72 -8.15 -22.14
C ALA A 90 -7.88 -9.15 -22.32
N ARG A 91 -7.61 -10.45 -22.25
CA ARG A 91 -8.65 -11.49 -22.27
C ARG A 91 -9.60 -11.38 -21.09
N HIS A 92 -9.09 -11.12 -19.88
CA HIS A 92 -9.93 -10.85 -18.72
C HIS A 92 -10.84 -9.64 -18.96
N PHE A 93 -10.28 -8.52 -19.44
CA PHE A 93 -11.06 -7.32 -19.79
C PHE A 93 -12.15 -7.61 -20.83
N ILE A 94 -11.80 -8.29 -21.92
CA ILE A 94 -12.71 -8.63 -23.02
C ILE A 94 -13.86 -9.51 -22.52
N GLY A 95 -13.56 -10.50 -21.67
CA GLY A 95 -14.58 -11.36 -21.05
C GLY A 95 -15.60 -10.54 -20.27
N ARG A 96 -15.13 -9.65 -19.37
CA ARG A 96 -16.00 -8.78 -18.57
C ARG A 96 -16.77 -7.77 -19.40
N TRP A 97 -16.13 -7.17 -20.41
CA TRP A 97 -16.78 -6.23 -21.33
C TRP A 97 -17.93 -6.90 -22.07
N ASN A 98 -17.66 -8.04 -22.72
CA ASN A 98 -18.66 -8.77 -23.49
C ASN A 98 -19.81 -9.27 -22.59
N PHE A 99 -19.50 -9.78 -21.39
CA PHE A 99 -20.50 -10.17 -20.40
C PHE A 99 -21.38 -8.99 -19.98
N THR A 100 -20.78 -7.84 -19.64
CA THR A 100 -21.50 -6.63 -19.23
C THR A 100 -22.38 -6.10 -20.36
N LYS A 101 -21.86 -6.09 -21.58
CA LYS A 101 -22.62 -5.73 -22.78
C LYS A 101 -23.85 -6.63 -22.94
N LEU A 102 -23.69 -7.94 -22.84
CA LEU A 102 -24.80 -8.90 -22.95
C LEU A 102 -25.88 -8.65 -21.91
N LYS A 103 -25.52 -8.22 -20.71
CA LYS A 103 -26.46 -7.96 -19.60
C LYS A 103 -27.16 -6.60 -19.70
N LYS A 104 -26.45 -5.54 -20.10
CA LYS A 104 -26.95 -4.15 -20.00
C LYS A 104 -27.28 -3.49 -21.33
N CYS A 105 -26.57 -3.81 -22.40
CA CYS A 105 -26.66 -3.07 -23.67
C CYS A 105 -26.42 -3.97 -24.90
N LYS A 106 -27.02 -5.17 -24.91
CA LYS A 106 -26.79 -6.22 -25.91
C LYS A 106 -26.92 -5.73 -27.35
N ARG A 107 -27.93 -4.92 -27.63
CA ARG A 107 -28.27 -4.40 -28.97
C ARG A 107 -27.68 -3.02 -29.28
N ASN A 108 -27.03 -2.35 -28.33
CA ASN A 108 -26.47 -1.02 -28.57
C ASN A 108 -25.19 -1.15 -29.44
N PRO A 109 -25.14 -0.55 -30.64
CA PRO A 109 -23.99 -0.66 -31.55
C PRO A 109 -22.77 0.16 -31.08
N ASP A 110 -22.94 1.19 -30.27
CA ASP A 110 -21.86 2.07 -29.78
C ASP A 110 -20.88 1.33 -28.86
N PHE A 111 -21.31 0.20 -28.30
CA PHE A 111 -20.49 -0.68 -27.49
C PHE A 111 -20.21 -1.96 -28.29
N PRO A 112 -19.12 -2.07 -29.06
CA PRO A 112 -18.86 -3.25 -29.87
C PRO A 112 -18.51 -4.46 -29.00
N PHE A 113 -18.73 -5.68 -29.51
CA PHE A 113 -18.11 -6.87 -28.90
C PHE A 113 -16.61 -6.84 -29.15
N LEU A 114 -15.83 -7.19 -28.14
CA LEU A 114 -14.38 -7.26 -28.25
C LEU A 114 -13.93 -8.68 -28.51
N ILE A 115 -12.85 -8.82 -29.28
CA ILE A 115 -12.26 -10.11 -29.67
C ILE A 115 -10.79 -10.12 -29.24
N PRO A 116 -10.31 -11.17 -28.56
CA PRO A 116 -8.92 -11.24 -28.14
C PRO A 116 -8.00 -11.34 -29.35
N LYS A 117 -6.91 -10.58 -29.34
CA LYS A 117 -5.81 -10.78 -30.30
C LYS A 117 -5.22 -12.19 -30.09
N THR A 118 -4.71 -12.79 -31.18
CA THR A 118 -4.06 -14.12 -31.13
C THR A 118 -2.90 -14.12 -30.13
N LEU A 119 -2.51 -15.26 -29.58
CA LEU A 119 -1.30 -15.36 -28.74
C LEU A 119 -0.02 -15.50 -29.57
N THR A 120 -0.14 -15.81 -30.86
CA THR A 120 0.95 -15.84 -31.83
C THR A 120 1.38 -14.43 -32.22
N ASN A 121 2.64 -14.25 -32.61
CA ASN A 121 3.20 -12.98 -33.11
C ASN A 121 2.87 -11.76 -32.23
N CYS A 122 3.37 -11.77 -30.99
CA CYS A 122 3.15 -10.67 -30.05
C CYS A 122 4.13 -9.52 -30.30
N THR A 123 3.71 -8.53 -31.07
CA THR A 123 4.49 -7.31 -31.32
C THR A 123 4.29 -6.29 -30.20
N ILE A 124 5.36 -5.83 -29.58
CA ILE A 124 5.34 -4.72 -28.62
C ILE A 124 5.49 -3.42 -29.41
N THR A 125 4.41 -2.66 -29.58
CA THR A 125 4.38 -1.50 -30.48
C THR A 125 4.86 -0.20 -29.83
N ARG A 126 4.78 -0.10 -28.49
CA ARG A 126 5.18 1.10 -27.73
C ARG A 126 5.84 0.69 -26.41
N PRO A 127 7.09 0.20 -26.43
CA PRO A 127 7.82 0.00 -25.18
C PRO A 127 8.12 1.36 -24.54
N ILE A 128 8.04 1.45 -23.22
CA ILE A 128 8.49 2.64 -22.48
C ILE A 128 10.00 2.79 -22.73
N LYS A 129 10.40 3.88 -23.42
CA LYS A 129 11.72 4.03 -24.06
C LYS A 129 12.91 3.86 -23.09
N ASP A 130 12.78 4.30 -21.84
CA ASP A 130 13.84 4.20 -20.82
C ASP A 130 13.90 2.85 -20.09
N ILE A 131 12.88 2.01 -20.22
CA ILE A 131 12.81 0.66 -19.64
C ILE A 131 13.37 -0.40 -20.62
N THR A 132 13.65 0.00 -21.87
CA THR A 132 14.06 -0.92 -22.94
C THR A 132 15.43 -1.59 -22.74
N LEU A 133 16.26 -1.12 -21.79
CA LEU A 133 17.49 -1.81 -21.37
C LEU A 133 17.24 -3.11 -20.59
N PHE A 134 16.01 -3.34 -20.08
CA PHE A 134 15.66 -4.52 -19.29
C PHE A 134 15.03 -5.69 -20.07
N HIS A 135 14.95 -5.60 -21.41
CA HIS A 135 14.36 -6.64 -22.29
C HIS A 135 15.00 -8.04 -22.19
N LYS A 136 16.03 -8.25 -21.36
CA LYS A 136 16.62 -9.57 -21.11
C LYS A 136 16.16 -10.24 -19.82
N ASN A 137 15.43 -9.55 -18.93
CA ASN A 137 14.95 -10.15 -17.69
C ASN A 137 13.54 -10.76 -17.87
N ILE A 138 13.42 -11.84 -18.64
CA ILE A 138 12.15 -12.57 -18.81
C ILE A 138 11.82 -13.26 -17.50
N ASN A 139 10.90 -12.78 -16.68
CA ASN A 139 10.41 -13.56 -15.54
C ASN A 139 9.35 -14.56 -15.99
N TYR A 140 9.18 -15.66 -15.25
CA TYR A 140 7.96 -16.45 -15.38
C TYR A 140 6.83 -15.65 -14.74
N LEU A 141 5.73 -15.49 -15.48
CA LEU A 141 4.65 -14.58 -15.17
C LEU A 141 3.33 -15.33 -15.27
N GLN A 142 2.49 -15.20 -14.25
CA GLN A 142 1.14 -15.73 -14.27
C GLN A 142 0.15 -14.65 -13.86
N VAL A 143 -0.81 -14.34 -14.73
CA VAL A 143 -1.95 -13.48 -14.38
C VAL A 143 -2.92 -14.29 -13.52
N LEU A 144 -3.32 -13.71 -12.40
CA LEU A 144 -4.23 -14.27 -11.41
C LEU A 144 -5.44 -13.36 -11.25
N ARG A 145 -6.58 -13.90 -10.82
CA ARG A 145 -7.80 -13.11 -10.62
C ARG A 145 -8.70 -13.67 -9.52
N SER A 146 -9.50 -12.79 -8.96
CA SER A 146 -10.68 -13.12 -8.17
C SER A 146 -11.89 -12.73 -9.00
N CYS A 147 -12.74 -13.68 -9.40
CA CYS A 147 -13.99 -13.36 -10.12
C CYS A 147 -14.95 -14.55 -10.14
N GLY A 148 -16.23 -14.29 -10.39
CA GLY A 148 -17.25 -15.33 -10.48
C GLY A 148 -18.38 -14.98 -11.45
N GLY A 149 -19.51 -15.68 -11.31
CA GLY A 149 -20.66 -15.54 -12.21
C GLY A 149 -21.23 -14.12 -12.27
N TRP A 150 -21.26 -13.39 -11.14
CA TRP A 150 -21.82 -12.04 -11.11
C TRP A 150 -20.93 -10.99 -11.78
N SER A 151 -19.60 -11.13 -11.68
CA SER A 151 -18.62 -10.12 -12.08
C SER A 151 -18.01 -10.35 -13.46
N ALA A 152 -17.92 -11.60 -13.89
CA ALA A 152 -17.31 -12.00 -15.16
C ALA A 152 -18.10 -13.05 -15.96
N GLY A 153 -19.27 -13.50 -15.46
CA GLY A 153 -20.10 -14.48 -16.16
C GLY A 153 -19.53 -15.90 -16.19
N LEU A 154 -18.65 -16.24 -15.24
CA LEU A 154 -18.05 -17.56 -15.13
C LEU A 154 -19.04 -18.58 -14.52
N GLY A 155 -18.94 -19.84 -14.93
CA GLY A 155 -19.71 -20.93 -14.34
C GLY A 155 -19.23 -21.31 -12.93
N GLU A 156 -17.93 -21.19 -12.68
CA GLU A 156 -17.29 -21.44 -11.39
C GLU A 156 -16.58 -20.17 -10.89
N VAL A 157 -16.44 -20.06 -9.57
CA VAL A 157 -15.69 -18.97 -8.95
C VAL A 157 -14.20 -19.25 -9.07
N GLU A 158 -13.45 -18.26 -9.52
CA GLU A 158 -12.00 -18.28 -9.53
C GLU A 158 -11.46 -17.39 -8.39
N TYR A 159 -10.54 -17.95 -7.62
CA TYR A 159 -9.83 -17.30 -6.51
C TYR A 159 -8.32 -17.60 -6.59
N SER A 160 -7.77 -17.60 -7.80
CA SER A 160 -6.37 -17.97 -8.09
C SER A 160 -5.36 -17.05 -7.41
N ILE A 161 -5.76 -15.82 -7.05
CA ILE A 161 -4.94 -14.92 -6.21
C ILE A 161 -4.75 -15.51 -4.82
N HIS A 162 -5.82 -15.98 -4.17
CA HIS A 162 -5.76 -16.54 -2.83
C HIS A 162 -4.89 -17.80 -2.78
N GLU A 163 -5.07 -18.71 -3.76
CA GLU A 163 -4.26 -19.93 -3.87
C GLU A 163 -2.78 -19.60 -4.05
N ALA A 164 -2.44 -18.62 -4.89
CA ALA A 164 -1.05 -18.21 -5.09
C ALA A 164 -0.44 -17.60 -3.82
N TYR A 165 -1.20 -16.79 -3.08
CA TYR A 165 -0.74 -16.26 -1.79
C TYR A 165 -0.43 -17.38 -0.80
N GLU A 166 -1.36 -18.31 -0.57
CA GLU A 166 -1.15 -19.44 0.34
C GLU A 166 0.04 -20.30 -0.09
N HIS A 167 0.13 -20.63 -1.39
CA HIS A 167 1.23 -21.41 -1.94
C HIS A 167 2.58 -20.75 -1.69
N CYS A 168 2.71 -19.44 -1.95
CA CYS A 168 3.96 -18.71 -1.74
C CYS A 168 4.33 -18.65 -0.25
N ILE A 169 3.37 -18.43 0.64
CA ILE A 169 3.60 -18.38 2.09
C ILE A 169 4.07 -19.74 2.63
N GLU A 170 3.41 -20.83 2.24
CA GLU A 170 3.74 -22.18 2.70
C GLU A 170 5.15 -22.63 2.24
N ASN A 171 5.58 -22.17 1.06
CA ASN A 171 6.88 -22.51 0.47
C ASN A 171 8.02 -21.53 0.81
N ALA A 172 7.74 -20.41 1.48
CA ALA A 172 8.76 -19.44 1.88
C ALA A 172 9.90 -20.10 2.70
N ARG A 173 11.13 -19.63 2.55
CA ARG A 173 12.34 -20.23 3.16
C ARG A 173 12.96 -19.33 4.23
N ASN A 174 13.20 -18.07 3.89
CA ASN A 174 13.96 -17.10 4.70
C ASN A 174 13.07 -15.96 5.20
N TYR A 175 12.22 -15.38 4.35
CA TYR A 175 11.34 -14.30 4.78
C TYR A 175 10.18 -14.03 3.83
N ILE A 176 9.20 -13.29 4.35
CA ILE A 176 8.08 -12.73 3.59
C ILE A 176 8.00 -11.23 3.89
N TYR A 177 7.87 -10.41 2.85
CA TYR A 177 7.57 -8.98 2.95
C TYR A 177 6.19 -8.72 2.35
N ILE A 178 5.32 -8.05 3.10
CA ILE A 178 3.94 -7.74 2.70
C ILE A 178 3.72 -6.24 2.84
N GLU A 179 3.21 -5.61 1.78
CA GLU A 179 2.52 -4.33 1.90
C GLU A 179 1.06 -4.51 1.52
N ASN A 180 0.14 -4.23 2.44
CA ASN A 180 -1.27 -4.37 2.16
C ASN A 180 -2.11 -3.30 2.87
N GLN A 181 -3.13 -2.78 2.18
CA GLN A 181 -4.08 -1.83 2.75
C GLN A 181 -4.90 -2.42 3.90
N PHE A 182 -5.21 -3.72 3.83
CA PHE A 182 -5.94 -4.44 4.88
C PHE A 182 -5.20 -5.70 5.27
N PHE A 183 -5.39 -6.13 6.52
CA PHE A 183 -4.90 -7.40 7.01
C PHE A 183 -6.00 -8.08 7.84
N ILE A 184 -7.01 -8.58 7.13
CA ILE A 184 -8.20 -9.23 7.70
C ILE A 184 -8.22 -10.69 7.25
N THR A 185 -7.96 -11.61 8.17
CA THR A 185 -7.81 -13.04 7.84
C THR A 185 -8.32 -13.94 8.94
N GLN A 186 -8.52 -15.22 8.62
CA GLN A 186 -9.01 -16.21 9.57
C GLN A 186 -8.08 -16.36 10.79
N VAL A 187 -8.65 -16.24 11.98
CA VAL A 187 -8.01 -16.57 13.27
C VAL A 187 -8.83 -17.63 13.99
N GLY A 188 -8.22 -18.76 14.32
CA GLY A 188 -8.89 -19.90 14.97
C GLY A 188 -9.81 -20.71 14.04
N ASN A 189 -10.59 -21.62 14.63
CA ASN A 189 -11.38 -22.62 13.89
C ASN A 189 -12.84 -22.20 13.59
N HIS A 190 -13.36 -21.14 14.22
CA HIS A 190 -14.74 -20.67 14.08
C HIS A 190 -14.80 -19.18 13.71
N SER A 191 -14.17 -18.80 12.60
CA SER A 191 -14.10 -17.40 12.19
C SER A 191 -15.15 -17.05 11.13
N ILE A 192 -15.73 -15.86 11.26
CA ILE A 192 -16.58 -15.22 10.24
C ILE A 192 -15.77 -14.95 8.96
N VAL A 193 -14.48 -14.65 9.13
CA VAL A 193 -13.49 -14.46 8.05
C VAL A 193 -13.00 -15.83 7.57
N GLN A 194 -12.91 -16.05 6.26
CA GLN A 194 -12.70 -17.38 5.66
C GLN A 194 -11.35 -17.54 4.94
N ASN A 195 -10.72 -16.46 4.47
CA ASN A 195 -9.44 -16.55 3.78
C ASN A 195 -8.34 -17.12 4.70
N GLY A 196 -7.47 -17.97 4.16
CA GLY A 196 -6.52 -18.77 4.93
C GLY A 196 -5.13 -18.15 5.10
N ILE A 197 -4.93 -16.88 4.70
CA ILE A 197 -3.63 -16.18 4.76
C ILE A 197 -3.00 -16.22 6.15
N GLY A 198 -3.75 -15.89 7.20
CA GLY A 198 -3.28 -15.89 8.59
C GLY A 198 -2.92 -17.29 9.06
N LYS A 199 -3.69 -18.30 8.65
CA LYS A 199 -3.41 -19.71 8.93
C LYS A 199 -2.14 -20.19 8.22
N ALA A 200 -1.94 -19.80 6.97
CA ALA A 200 -0.72 -20.11 6.21
C ALA A 200 0.52 -19.49 6.88
N LEU A 201 0.45 -18.20 7.25
CA LEU A 201 1.52 -17.50 7.97
C LEU A 201 1.81 -18.16 9.32
N TYR A 202 0.78 -18.47 10.10
CA TYR A 202 0.93 -19.15 11.39
C TYR A 202 1.63 -20.51 11.25
N LYS A 203 1.17 -21.36 10.33
CA LYS A 203 1.81 -22.67 10.06
C LYS A 203 3.27 -22.48 9.65
N ARG A 204 3.55 -21.49 8.80
CA ARG A 204 4.90 -21.23 8.31
C ARG A 204 5.83 -20.74 9.42
N ILE A 205 5.37 -19.83 10.28
CA ILE A 205 6.12 -19.35 11.45
C ILE A 205 6.33 -20.51 12.44
N LEU A 206 5.31 -21.33 12.69
CA LEU A 206 5.41 -22.49 13.57
C LEU A 206 6.43 -23.51 13.06
N ARG A 207 6.51 -23.73 11.74
CA ARG A 207 7.56 -24.55 11.10
C ARG A 207 8.95 -23.98 11.40
N ALA A 208 9.14 -22.67 11.28
CA ALA A 208 10.40 -22.02 11.60
C ALA A 208 10.77 -22.15 13.08
N HIS A 209 9.79 -21.94 13.97
CA HIS A 209 9.99 -22.06 15.40
C HIS A 209 10.40 -23.48 15.81
N ARG A 210 9.70 -24.50 15.30
CA ARG A 210 10.00 -25.92 15.58
C ARG A 210 11.36 -26.36 15.08
N SER A 211 11.81 -25.83 13.95
CA SER A 211 13.12 -26.13 13.36
C SER A 211 14.24 -25.20 13.85
N ASN A 212 13.92 -24.23 14.73
CA ASN A 212 14.82 -23.14 15.13
C ASN A 212 15.50 -22.44 13.93
N SER A 213 14.80 -22.34 12.80
CA SER A 213 15.31 -21.69 11.59
C SER A 213 15.12 -20.19 11.66
N ASN A 214 16.06 -19.43 11.09
CA ASN A 214 15.90 -18.00 10.96
C ASN A 214 14.87 -17.68 9.87
N PHE A 215 13.73 -17.12 10.27
CA PHE A 215 12.63 -16.77 9.37
C PHE A 215 11.95 -15.49 9.85
N LYS A 216 11.69 -14.54 8.95
CA LYS A 216 11.08 -13.24 9.31
C LYS A 216 9.90 -12.90 8.39
N VAL A 217 8.89 -12.25 8.96
CA VAL A 217 7.75 -11.71 8.23
C VAL A 217 7.64 -10.22 8.55
N TYR A 218 7.59 -9.41 7.51
CA TYR A 218 7.47 -7.97 7.60
C TYR A 218 6.14 -7.58 7.00
N VAL A 219 5.29 -6.89 7.77
CA VAL A 219 4.00 -6.41 7.28
C VAL A 219 3.96 -4.89 7.42
N VAL A 220 3.82 -4.19 6.31
CA VAL A 220 3.60 -2.73 6.26
C VAL A 220 2.16 -2.48 5.82
N MET A 221 1.42 -1.72 6.60
CA MET A 221 0.00 -1.44 6.35
C MET A 221 -0.33 -0.03 6.83
N PRO A 222 -1.46 0.58 6.40
CA PRO A 222 -1.77 1.94 6.81
C PRO A 222 -2.04 1.97 8.32
N LEU A 223 -1.56 3.02 9.00
CA LEU A 223 -1.76 3.18 10.45
C LEU A 223 -3.23 3.29 10.82
N LEU A 224 -4.04 3.88 9.94
CA LEU A 224 -5.49 3.97 10.05
C LEU A 224 -6.14 3.66 8.70
N PRO A 225 -7.32 3.02 8.68
CA PRO A 225 -8.17 2.98 7.49
C PRO A 225 -8.49 4.39 6.98
N ALA A 226 -8.49 4.60 5.66
CA ALA A 226 -8.80 5.88 5.03
C ALA A 226 -10.31 6.09 4.89
N PHE A 227 -10.98 6.33 6.02
CA PHE A 227 -12.39 6.73 6.05
C PHE A 227 -12.53 8.06 6.77
N GLU A 228 -13.43 8.91 6.27
CA GLU A 228 -13.81 10.14 6.95
C GLU A 228 -14.48 9.79 8.29
N GLY A 229 -14.02 10.41 9.38
CA GLY A 229 -14.64 10.27 10.70
C GLY A 229 -13.64 10.21 11.85
N GLU A 230 -14.18 10.17 13.07
CA GLU A 230 -13.39 10.21 14.31
C GLU A 230 -13.70 9.01 15.22
N PHE A 231 -12.68 8.49 15.90
CA PHE A 231 -12.88 7.42 16.88
C PHE A 231 -13.76 7.89 18.04
N GLY A 232 -14.79 7.10 18.33
CA GLY A 232 -15.71 7.33 19.46
C GLY A 232 -16.96 8.11 19.07
N THR A 233 -17.05 8.56 17.82
CA THR A 233 -18.22 9.26 17.28
C THR A 233 -19.01 8.34 16.34
N ASN A 234 -20.23 8.76 15.96
CA ASN A 234 -21.03 8.02 14.98
C ASN A 234 -20.47 8.13 13.56
N SER A 235 -19.71 9.18 13.22
CA SER A 235 -19.10 9.31 11.89
C SER A 235 -17.93 8.34 11.69
N GLY A 236 -17.26 7.90 12.76
CA GLY A 236 -16.15 6.95 12.70
C GLY A 236 -16.55 5.46 12.73
N ALA A 237 -17.81 5.10 12.52
CA ALA A 237 -18.26 3.71 12.66
C ALA A 237 -17.57 2.75 11.67
N ALA A 238 -17.40 3.14 10.40
CA ALA A 238 -16.66 2.35 9.40
C ALA A 238 -15.17 2.22 9.76
N LEU A 239 -14.56 3.33 10.19
CA LEU A 239 -13.18 3.38 10.68
C LEU A 239 -12.96 2.39 11.84
N GLN A 240 -13.88 2.39 12.82
CA GLN A 240 -13.85 1.47 13.97
C GLN A 240 -14.04 0.01 13.54
N ALA A 241 -15.01 -0.28 12.67
CA ALA A 241 -15.32 -1.62 12.20
C ALA A 241 -14.12 -2.27 11.48
N VAL A 242 -13.47 -1.53 10.58
CA VAL A 242 -12.26 -2.02 9.89
C VAL A 242 -11.10 -2.18 10.87
N THR A 243 -10.92 -1.22 11.78
CA THR A 243 -9.86 -1.29 12.82
C THR A 243 -10.05 -2.52 13.72
N HIS A 244 -11.30 -2.87 14.05
CA HIS A 244 -11.63 -4.09 14.79
C HIS A 244 -11.14 -5.33 14.06
N TRP A 245 -11.46 -5.49 12.78
CA TRP A 245 -11.09 -6.69 12.02
C TRP A 245 -9.58 -6.81 11.75
N ASN A 246 -8.90 -5.69 11.52
CA ASN A 246 -7.44 -5.67 11.46
C ASN A 246 -6.82 -6.13 12.79
N TYR A 247 -7.19 -5.53 13.92
CA TYR A 247 -6.62 -5.95 15.21
C TYR A 247 -7.00 -7.37 15.64
N SER A 248 -8.20 -7.84 15.31
CA SER A 248 -8.61 -9.24 15.50
C SER A 248 -7.68 -10.21 14.76
N SER A 249 -7.20 -9.83 13.57
CA SER A 249 -6.29 -10.65 12.77
C SER A 249 -4.83 -10.56 13.23
N ILE A 250 -4.42 -9.43 13.81
CA ILE A 250 -3.03 -9.11 14.13
C ILE A 250 -2.64 -9.50 15.57
N CYS A 251 -3.44 -9.10 16.56
CA CYS A 251 -2.98 -9.12 17.97
C CYS A 251 -4.06 -9.42 19.03
N ARG A 252 -5.36 -9.33 18.72
CA ARG A 252 -6.42 -9.56 19.71
C ARG A 252 -6.73 -11.06 19.79
N GLY A 253 -6.14 -11.73 20.79
CA GLY A 253 -6.27 -13.17 20.99
C GLY A 253 -5.25 -14.02 20.23
N VAL A 254 -4.22 -13.38 19.67
CA VAL A 254 -3.10 -14.04 18.99
C VAL A 254 -1.87 -13.98 19.90
N PRO A 255 -1.17 -15.10 20.18
CA PRO A 255 0.09 -15.07 20.95
C PRO A 255 1.14 -14.20 20.27
N ASP A 256 1.93 -13.45 21.04
CA ASP A 256 2.93 -12.52 20.50
C ASP A 256 4.02 -13.25 19.68
N PRO A 257 4.05 -13.10 18.34
CA PRO A 257 5.03 -13.73 17.49
C PRO A 257 6.15 -12.75 17.09
N ASN A 258 6.38 -11.66 17.85
CA ASN A 258 7.33 -10.57 17.55
C ASN A 258 8.76 -11.04 17.22
N LYS A 259 9.16 -12.27 17.60
CA LYS A 259 10.42 -12.88 17.15
C LYS A 259 10.46 -13.13 15.63
N TYR A 260 9.32 -13.39 15.01
CA TYR A 260 9.17 -13.85 13.63
C TYR A 260 8.36 -12.90 12.75
N ILE A 261 7.44 -12.10 13.29
CA ILE A 261 6.61 -11.17 12.51
C ILE A 261 6.56 -9.79 13.17
N VAL A 262 6.64 -8.74 12.37
CA VAL A 262 6.49 -7.35 12.81
C VAL A 262 5.50 -6.62 11.91
N PHE A 263 4.63 -5.83 12.54
CA PHE A 263 3.69 -4.94 11.88
C PHE A 263 4.15 -3.49 12.00
N CYS A 264 4.24 -2.82 10.88
CA CYS A 264 4.66 -1.42 10.77
C CYS A 264 3.64 -0.62 9.94
N GLY A 265 3.68 0.68 10.09
CA GLY A 265 3.07 1.63 9.16
C GLY A 265 4.08 2.65 8.68
N LEU A 266 3.60 3.63 7.92
CA LEU A 266 4.42 4.71 7.38
C LEU A 266 3.88 6.06 7.84
N ARG A 267 4.77 6.99 8.16
CA ARG A 267 4.43 8.35 8.59
C ARG A 267 5.49 9.33 8.12
N SER A 268 5.06 10.55 7.80
CA SER A 268 5.96 11.67 7.48
C SER A 268 5.60 12.92 8.28
N TRP A 269 6.47 13.92 8.24
CA TRP A 269 6.22 15.25 8.76
C TRP A 269 6.82 16.31 7.83
N ASP A 270 6.26 17.50 7.86
CA ASP A 270 6.80 18.68 7.18
C ASP A 270 6.23 19.97 7.81
N ARG A 271 6.62 21.12 7.25
CA ARG A 271 6.04 22.43 7.57
C ARG A 271 4.92 22.79 6.62
N LEU A 272 3.81 23.24 7.18
CA LEU A 272 2.72 23.87 6.45
C LEU A 272 2.43 25.21 7.10
N GLU A 273 2.48 26.30 6.32
CA GLU A 273 2.31 27.67 6.81
C GLU A 273 3.17 27.96 8.06
N GLY A 274 4.45 27.55 8.00
CA GLY A 274 5.44 27.73 9.07
C GLY A 274 5.30 26.77 10.26
N LYS A 275 4.20 26.04 10.40
CA LYS A 275 3.93 25.14 11.53
C LYS A 275 4.29 23.71 11.20
N LEU A 276 4.75 22.96 12.20
CA LEU A 276 5.05 21.53 12.06
C LEU A 276 3.77 20.70 11.99
N PHE A 277 3.65 19.85 10.97
CA PHE A 277 2.57 18.89 10.78
C PHE A 277 3.12 17.48 10.56
N THR A 278 2.32 16.48 10.92
CA THR A 278 2.58 15.08 10.56
C THR A 278 1.33 14.47 9.94
N GLU A 279 1.54 13.57 8.99
CA GLU A 279 0.48 12.74 8.44
C GLU A 279 1.00 11.32 8.19
N LEU A 280 0.12 10.33 8.33
CA LEU A 280 0.42 8.97 7.91
C LEU A 280 0.58 8.91 6.39
N ILE A 281 1.49 8.07 5.91
CA ILE A 281 1.55 7.74 4.49
C ILE A 281 0.61 6.56 4.29
N TYR A 282 -0.40 6.74 3.44
CA TYR A 282 -1.41 5.72 3.23
C TYR A 282 -0.87 4.60 2.36
N VAL A 283 -0.61 3.45 2.98
CA VAL A 283 -0.18 2.23 2.28
C VAL A 283 -1.39 1.64 1.59
N HIS A 284 -1.50 1.89 0.29
CA HIS A 284 -2.53 1.34 -0.58
C HIS A 284 -2.01 0.16 -1.41
N SER A 285 -0.72 -0.17 -1.33
CA SER A 285 -0.11 -1.35 -1.96
C SER A 285 -0.90 -2.63 -1.70
N LYS A 286 -0.81 -3.58 -2.64
CA LYS A 286 -1.15 -5.00 -2.43
C LYS A 286 -0.03 -5.87 -3.01
N LEU A 287 1.05 -5.92 -2.25
CA LEU A 287 2.32 -6.53 -2.61
C LEU A 287 2.68 -7.65 -1.62
N MET A 288 3.19 -8.75 -2.14
CA MET A 288 3.94 -9.74 -1.36
C MET A 288 5.23 -10.11 -2.07
N ILE A 289 6.36 -10.13 -1.35
CA ILE A 289 7.65 -10.61 -1.82
C ILE A 289 8.10 -11.76 -0.93
N VAL A 290 8.51 -12.87 -1.53
CA VAL A 290 8.98 -14.07 -0.83
C VAL A 290 10.42 -14.37 -1.25
N ASP A 291 11.32 -14.44 -0.27
CA ASP A 291 12.73 -14.83 -0.41
C ASP A 291 13.54 -14.11 -1.51
N ASP A 292 13.20 -12.85 -1.82
CA ASP A 292 13.76 -12.11 -2.97
C ASP A 292 13.68 -12.93 -4.27
N ASP A 293 12.64 -13.72 -4.48
CA ASP A 293 12.52 -14.60 -5.65
C ASP A 293 11.13 -14.60 -6.30
N THR A 294 10.10 -14.51 -5.47
CA THR A 294 8.71 -14.53 -5.90
C THR A 294 8.03 -13.24 -5.48
N VAL A 295 7.25 -12.64 -6.38
CA VAL A 295 6.49 -11.41 -6.12
C VAL A 295 5.04 -11.57 -6.57
N ILE A 296 4.09 -11.13 -5.75
CA ILE A 296 2.70 -10.93 -6.15
C ILE A 296 2.39 -9.43 -6.08
N ILE A 297 1.96 -8.84 -7.20
CA ILE A 297 1.47 -7.45 -7.29
C ILE A 297 0.06 -7.47 -7.85
N GLY A 298 -0.87 -6.73 -7.27
CA GLY A 298 -2.23 -6.66 -7.79
C GLY A 298 -3.13 -5.66 -7.09
N SER A 299 -4.44 -5.86 -7.22
CA SER A 299 -5.48 -5.06 -6.56
C SER A 299 -6.02 -5.73 -5.28
N ALA A 300 -5.79 -7.03 -5.10
CA ALA A 300 -6.42 -7.82 -4.05
C ALA A 300 -5.85 -7.54 -2.65
N ASN A 301 -6.70 -7.04 -1.77
CA ASN A 301 -6.38 -6.87 -0.35
C ASN A 301 -6.31 -8.22 0.38
N ILE A 302 -5.61 -8.28 1.52
CA ILE A 302 -5.71 -9.43 2.44
C ILE A 302 -7.01 -9.26 3.24
N ASN A 303 -8.12 -9.66 2.61
CA ASN A 303 -9.46 -9.69 3.17
C ASN A 303 -10.33 -10.67 2.34
N ASP A 304 -11.47 -11.11 2.87
CA ASP A 304 -12.35 -12.04 2.17
C ASP A 304 -12.98 -11.40 0.92
N ARG A 305 -13.25 -10.09 0.97
CA ARG A 305 -13.78 -9.29 -0.14
C ARG A 305 -12.95 -9.46 -1.42
N SER A 306 -11.63 -9.41 -1.31
CA SER A 306 -10.72 -9.55 -2.45
C SER A 306 -10.32 -11.00 -2.73
N LEU A 307 -10.22 -11.87 -1.72
CA LEU A 307 -9.59 -13.19 -1.87
C LEU A 307 -10.55 -14.35 -2.15
N LEU A 308 -11.84 -14.25 -1.83
CA LEU A 308 -12.76 -15.40 -2.01
C LEU A 308 -13.31 -15.56 -3.44
N GLY A 309 -13.02 -14.64 -4.36
CA GLY A 309 -13.46 -14.71 -5.76
C GLY A 309 -14.93 -14.40 -6.01
N ALA A 310 -15.82 -14.82 -5.10
CA ALA A 310 -17.26 -14.64 -5.20
C ALA A 310 -17.74 -13.22 -4.82
N ARG A 311 -16.86 -12.41 -4.22
CA ARG A 311 -17.09 -11.02 -3.83
C ARG A 311 -16.50 -10.11 -4.90
N ASP A 312 -15.60 -9.18 -4.55
CA ASP A 312 -15.08 -8.19 -5.49
C ASP A 312 -14.23 -8.86 -6.58
N SER A 313 -14.26 -8.29 -7.80
CA SER A 313 -13.41 -8.77 -8.88
C SER A 313 -12.03 -8.14 -8.80
N GLU A 314 -10.99 -8.96 -8.70
CA GLU A 314 -9.61 -8.52 -8.51
C GLU A 314 -8.68 -9.08 -9.59
N ILE A 315 -7.53 -8.43 -9.77
CA ILE A 315 -6.46 -8.90 -10.65
C ILE A 315 -5.12 -8.84 -9.91
N ALA A 316 -4.27 -9.84 -10.13
CA ALA A 316 -2.89 -9.83 -9.67
C ALA A 316 -1.97 -10.52 -10.68
N VAL A 317 -0.68 -10.40 -10.46
CA VAL A 317 0.34 -11.06 -11.26
C VAL A 317 1.36 -11.68 -10.31
N LEU A 318 1.61 -12.97 -10.49
CA LEU A 318 2.71 -13.69 -9.87
C LEU A 318 3.94 -13.59 -10.78
N PHE A 319 5.04 -13.14 -10.22
CA PHE A 319 6.36 -13.09 -10.83
C PHE A 319 7.26 -14.10 -10.14
N GLU A 320 7.90 -14.97 -10.92
CA GLU A 320 8.99 -15.83 -10.46
C GLU A 320 10.25 -15.48 -11.25
N ASP A 321 11.28 -15.05 -10.53
CA ASP A 321 12.54 -14.63 -11.13
C ASP A 321 13.30 -15.81 -11.71
N ILE A 322 13.66 -15.73 -12.99
CA ILE A 322 14.61 -16.68 -13.60
C ILE A 322 16.04 -16.11 -13.61
N HIS A 323 16.19 -14.79 -13.53
CA HIS A 323 17.47 -14.10 -13.52
C HIS A 323 17.91 -13.91 -12.08
N LYS A 324 19.04 -14.49 -11.72
CA LYS A 324 19.53 -14.48 -10.34
C LYS A 324 20.73 -13.56 -10.17
N VAL A 325 20.92 -13.08 -8.95
CA VAL A 325 22.09 -12.35 -8.48
C VAL A 325 22.63 -13.03 -7.22
N ASN A 326 23.95 -13.11 -7.12
CA ASN A 326 24.62 -13.67 -5.94
C ASN A 326 24.48 -12.68 -4.77
N VAL A 327 23.88 -13.15 -3.68
CA VAL A 327 23.82 -12.43 -2.41
C VAL A 327 24.20 -13.38 -1.28
N THR A 328 24.43 -12.85 -0.08
CA THR A 328 24.65 -13.67 1.11
C THR A 328 23.44 -13.56 2.02
N VAL A 329 22.83 -14.68 2.40
CA VAL A 329 21.67 -14.76 3.31
C VAL A 329 21.99 -15.80 4.38
N ASN A 330 21.87 -15.43 5.65
CA ASN A 330 22.26 -16.23 6.81
C ASN A 330 23.72 -16.75 6.72
N GLY A 331 24.63 -15.90 6.24
CA GLY A 331 26.04 -16.26 6.03
C GLY A 331 26.30 -17.28 4.91
N LYS A 332 25.28 -17.65 4.11
CA LYS A 332 25.38 -18.58 2.99
C LYS A 332 25.15 -17.87 1.67
N GLN A 333 25.84 -18.31 0.62
CA GLN A 333 25.58 -17.86 -0.74
C GLN A 333 24.15 -18.22 -1.15
N TYR A 334 23.41 -17.24 -1.65
CA TYR A 334 22.01 -17.35 -2.06
C TYR A 334 21.81 -16.69 -3.43
N GLN A 335 20.98 -17.32 -4.26
CA GLN A 335 20.62 -16.84 -5.59
C GLN A 335 19.32 -16.05 -5.48
N ALA A 336 19.41 -14.74 -5.26
CA ALA A 336 18.23 -13.88 -5.23
C ALA A 336 17.76 -13.56 -6.65
N GLY A 337 16.45 -13.55 -6.86
CA GLY A 337 15.81 -13.04 -8.06
C GLY A 337 16.11 -11.55 -8.27
N LYS A 338 16.51 -11.20 -9.49
CA LYS A 338 16.93 -9.83 -9.83
C LYS A 338 15.78 -8.83 -9.73
N PHE A 339 14.58 -9.19 -10.16
CA PHE A 339 13.41 -8.31 -10.06
C PHE A 339 12.96 -8.17 -8.61
N ALA A 340 12.69 -9.27 -7.92
CA ALA A 340 12.20 -9.30 -6.55
C ALA A 340 13.14 -8.57 -5.58
N SER A 341 14.44 -8.87 -5.65
CA SER A 341 15.44 -8.17 -4.84
C SER A 341 15.50 -6.67 -5.16
N SER A 342 15.56 -6.27 -6.44
CA SER A 342 15.63 -4.85 -6.81
C SER A 342 14.41 -4.05 -6.32
N LEU A 343 13.21 -4.62 -6.42
CA LEU A 343 11.97 -4.03 -5.92
C LEU A 343 12.05 -3.88 -4.40
N ARG A 344 12.37 -4.96 -3.68
CA ARG A 344 12.49 -4.94 -2.23
C ARG A 344 13.56 -3.95 -1.75
N TRP A 345 14.70 -3.88 -2.42
CA TRP A 345 15.79 -2.97 -2.06
C TRP A 345 15.36 -1.52 -2.21
N THR A 346 14.60 -1.21 -3.26
CA THR A 346 14.05 0.14 -3.50
C THR A 346 13.08 0.53 -2.39
N ILE A 347 12.12 -0.35 -2.09
CA ILE A 347 11.13 -0.15 -1.02
C ILE A 347 11.81 0.03 0.35
N PHE A 348 12.79 -0.82 0.68
CA PHE A 348 13.48 -0.73 1.96
C PHE A 348 14.33 0.54 2.07
N ARG A 349 14.92 1.02 0.97
CA ARG A 349 15.65 2.29 0.98
C ARG A 349 14.74 3.48 1.23
N GLU A 350 13.54 3.47 0.65
CA GLU A 350 12.51 4.48 0.93
C GLU A 350 12.09 4.43 2.41
N HIS A 351 11.61 3.28 2.89
CA HIS A 351 11.02 3.16 4.23
C HIS A 351 12.03 3.39 5.36
N LEU A 352 13.29 2.98 5.16
CA LEU A 352 14.36 3.19 6.13
C LEU A 352 15.08 4.54 5.95
N GLY A 353 14.82 5.27 4.86
CA GLY A 353 15.46 6.56 4.56
C GLY A 353 16.94 6.44 4.22
N ILE A 354 17.35 5.35 3.56
CA ILE A 354 18.77 5.07 3.26
C ILE A 354 19.30 6.02 2.17
N HIS A 355 18.43 6.59 1.33
CA HIS A 355 18.87 7.56 0.30
C HIS A 355 19.47 8.85 0.88
N THR A 356 19.13 9.18 2.13
CA THR A 356 19.58 10.38 2.83
C THR A 356 20.51 10.04 4.01
N ASP A 357 20.75 8.76 4.27
CA ASP A 357 21.57 8.28 5.38
C ASP A 357 23.03 8.08 4.91
N PRO A 358 24.04 8.68 5.56
CA PRO A 358 25.44 8.37 5.28
C PRO A 358 25.83 6.95 5.69
N ASP A 359 25.05 6.32 6.58
CA ASP A 359 25.36 4.99 7.12
C ASP A 359 25.03 3.88 6.11
N PHE A 360 26.01 3.00 5.85
CA PHE A 360 25.79 1.80 5.03
C PHE A 360 24.86 0.83 5.75
N VAL A 361 23.71 0.54 5.13
CA VAL A 361 22.79 -0.50 5.58
C VAL A 361 22.81 -1.64 4.56
N ASP A 362 23.30 -2.80 4.98
CA ASP A 362 23.23 -4.01 4.17
C ASP A 362 21.78 -4.50 4.11
N LEU A 363 21.21 -4.45 2.92
CA LEU A 363 19.86 -4.94 2.68
C LEU A 363 19.86 -6.41 2.28
N THR A 364 20.99 -7.05 1.96
CA THR A 364 20.98 -8.38 1.33
C THR A 364 20.43 -9.49 2.23
N ASP A 365 20.67 -9.45 3.54
CA ASP A 365 20.14 -10.42 4.51
C ASP A 365 19.17 -9.81 5.52
N ILE A 366 17.93 -9.61 5.07
CA ILE A 366 16.85 -9.17 5.96
C ILE A 366 16.27 -10.30 6.82
N SER A 367 16.75 -11.53 6.70
CA SER A 367 16.32 -12.59 7.62
C SER A 367 17.12 -12.55 8.92
N SER A 368 18.35 -12.01 8.90
CA SER A 368 19.23 -11.94 10.07
C SER A 368 18.58 -11.27 11.28
N ASP A 369 18.86 -11.81 12.48
CA ASP A 369 18.41 -11.20 13.74
C ASP A 369 18.95 -9.78 13.93
N SER A 370 20.17 -9.52 13.44
CA SER A 370 20.81 -8.20 13.47
C SER A 370 20.02 -7.20 12.63
N PHE A 371 19.70 -7.53 11.37
CA PHE A 371 18.90 -6.64 10.54
C PHE A 371 17.51 -6.42 11.15
N TYR A 372 16.84 -7.51 11.54
CA TYR A 372 15.47 -7.45 12.08
C TYR A 372 15.37 -6.55 13.32
N LYS A 373 16.28 -6.71 14.29
CA LYS A 373 16.25 -5.97 15.56
C LYS A 373 16.90 -4.60 15.47
N GLU A 374 18.15 -4.54 14.99
CA GLU A 374 19.00 -3.35 15.08
C GLU A 374 18.81 -2.38 13.91
N VAL A 375 18.22 -2.83 12.80
CA VAL A 375 17.89 -1.96 11.67
C VAL A 375 16.39 -1.72 11.63
N TRP A 376 15.58 -2.75 11.35
CA TRP A 376 14.15 -2.57 11.07
C TRP A 376 13.36 -2.12 12.31
N ILE A 377 13.35 -2.94 13.37
CA ILE A 377 12.58 -2.63 14.59
C ILE A 377 13.12 -1.37 15.26
N LYS A 378 14.44 -1.21 15.38
CA LYS A 378 15.04 -0.03 15.98
C LYS A 378 14.68 1.25 15.24
N ARG A 379 14.76 1.26 13.90
CA ARG A 379 14.37 2.42 13.08
C ARG A 379 12.89 2.77 13.30
N ALA A 380 12.01 1.76 13.21
CA ALA A 380 10.59 1.92 13.46
C ALA A 380 10.28 2.46 14.86
N ALA A 381 10.93 1.92 15.90
CA ALA A 381 10.72 2.30 17.30
C ALA A 381 11.20 3.73 17.61
N VAL A 382 12.37 4.12 17.08
CA VAL A 382 12.89 5.48 17.21
C VAL A 382 11.95 6.48 16.54
N ASN A 383 11.52 6.20 15.30
CA ASN A 383 10.58 7.05 14.58
C ASN A 383 9.25 7.17 15.35
N THR A 384 8.65 6.05 15.78
CA THR A 384 7.42 6.05 16.59
C THR A 384 7.57 6.93 17.83
N THR A 385 8.66 6.77 18.57
CA THR A 385 8.92 7.55 19.79
C THR A 385 9.02 9.05 19.48
N CYS A 386 9.69 9.42 18.39
CA CYS A 386 9.83 10.82 17.99
C CYS A 386 8.48 11.41 17.58
N TYR A 387 7.69 10.71 16.76
CA TYR A 387 6.37 11.18 16.34
C TYR A 387 5.40 11.32 17.51
N ASP A 388 5.34 10.34 18.42
CA ASP A 388 4.48 10.39 19.60
C ASP A 388 4.86 11.55 20.52
N LYS A 389 6.17 11.77 20.74
CA LYS A 389 6.67 12.86 21.57
C LYS A 389 6.38 14.24 20.97
N VAL A 390 6.59 14.38 19.66
CA VAL A 390 6.50 15.68 18.97
C VAL A 390 5.06 16.07 18.70
N PHE A 391 4.28 15.15 18.13
CA PHE A 391 2.97 15.46 17.57
C PHE A 391 1.79 14.94 18.38
N LYS A 392 2.00 13.97 19.26
CA LYS A 392 0.91 13.22 19.90
C LYS A 392 -0.07 12.66 18.87
N CYS A 393 0.46 12.05 17.81
CA CYS A 393 -0.33 11.55 16.71
C CYS A 393 -1.09 10.27 17.09
N LEU A 394 -2.19 10.02 16.38
CA LEU A 394 -2.95 8.78 16.46
C LEU A 394 -2.67 7.91 15.23
N PRO A 395 -2.76 6.59 15.35
CA PRO A 395 -2.97 5.82 16.59
C PRO A 395 -1.68 5.69 17.41
N THR A 396 -1.79 5.32 18.70
CA THR A 396 -0.65 5.15 19.62
C THR A 396 -0.97 4.12 20.73
N ASP A 397 0.04 3.41 21.22
CA ASP A 397 -0.09 2.47 22.35
C ASP A 397 -0.35 3.17 23.69
N ASN A 398 -0.16 4.48 23.75
CA ASN A 398 -0.45 5.31 24.92
C ASN A 398 -1.95 5.52 25.16
N VAL A 399 -2.82 5.18 24.19
CA VAL A 399 -4.27 5.40 24.25
C VAL A 399 -5.00 4.07 24.13
N LYS A 400 -5.51 3.55 25.25
CA LYS A 400 -6.15 2.23 25.35
C LYS A 400 -7.68 2.28 25.38
N ASN A 401 -8.27 3.45 25.66
CA ASN A 401 -9.71 3.66 25.74
C ASN A 401 -10.13 5.08 25.33
N TYR A 402 -11.43 5.33 25.19
CA TYR A 402 -11.96 6.64 24.74
C TYR A 402 -11.73 7.78 25.74
N THR A 403 -11.61 7.48 27.03
CA THR A 403 -11.28 8.50 28.04
C THR A 403 -9.86 9.00 27.84
N GLN A 404 -8.90 8.09 27.74
CA GLN A 404 -7.51 8.41 27.41
C GLN A 404 -7.39 9.10 26.06
N LEU A 405 -8.21 8.72 25.07
CA LEU A 405 -8.21 9.38 23.75
C LEU A 405 -8.53 10.87 23.87
N ARG A 406 -9.60 11.22 24.59
CA ARG A 406 -10.00 12.62 24.80
C ARG A 406 -8.93 13.42 25.55
N GLU A 407 -8.39 12.85 26.62
CA GLU A 407 -7.30 13.47 27.39
C GLU A 407 -6.05 13.69 26.54
N TYR A 408 -5.70 12.69 25.72
CA TYR A 408 -4.53 12.73 24.85
C TYR A 408 -4.67 13.80 23.76
N GLN A 409 -5.84 13.94 23.14
CA GLN A 409 -6.11 14.96 22.13
C GLN A 409 -6.21 16.38 22.72
N ALA A 410 -6.69 16.53 23.96
CA ALA A 410 -6.85 17.83 24.61
C ALA A 410 -5.50 18.46 25.02
N ALA A 411 -4.53 17.65 25.44
CA ALA A 411 -3.23 18.18 25.87
C ALA A 411 -2.36 18.60 24.66
N PRO A 412 -1.72 19.79 24.71
CA PRO A 412 -0.97 20.34 23.58
C PRO A 412 0.24 19.47 23.22
N SER A 413 0.59 19.45 21.93
CA SER A 413 1.76 18.74 21.42
C SER A 413 3.03 19.59 21.50
N LEU A 414 4.20 18.95 21.57
CA LEU A 414 5.49 19.65 21.60
C LEU A 414 5.70 20.51 20.35
N ALA A 415 5.23 20.03 19.19
CA ALA A 415 5.23 20.78 17.93
C ALA A 415 4.53 22.16 18.04
N LYS A 416 3.58 22.32 18.96
CA LYS A 416 2.87 23.59 19.19
C LYS A 416 3.46 24.42 20.33
N THR A 417 4.09 23.79 21.32
CA THR A 417 4.56 24.48 22.54
C THR A 417 6.03 24.84 22.52
N ASN A 418 6.88 24.03 21.89
CA ASN A 418 8.32 24.26 21.80
C ASN A 418 8.87 23.66 20.50
N GLU A 419 8.90 24.49 19.46
CA GLU A 419 9.33 24.07 18.12
C GLU A 419 10.83 23.71 18.06
N GLU A 420 11.68 24.41 18.82
CA GLU A 420 13.12 24.13 18.84
C GLU A 420 13.39 22.73 19.38
N GLU A 421 12.77 22.39 20.52
CA GLU A 421 12.86 21.04 21.07
C GLU A 421 12.22 20.01 20.14
N ALA A 422 11.06 20.31 19.53
CA ALA A 422 10.44 19.43 18.54
C ALA A 422 11.41 19.08 17.40
N MET A 423 12.12 20.07 16.87
CA MET A 423 13.11 19.86 15.81
C MET A 423 14.29 19.00 16.25
N THR A 424 14.70 19.03 17.53
CA THR A 424 15.75 18.11 18.03
C THR A 424 15.33 16.64 17.98
N TRP A 425 14.05 16.36 18.22
CA TRP A 425 13.48 15.02 18.09
C TRP A 425 13.31 14.63 16.63
N LEU A 426 12.78 15.53 15.80
CA LEU A 426 12.53 15.25 14.38
C LEU A 426 13.81 14.99 13.58
N LYS A 427 14.96 15.58 13.97
CA LYS A 427 16.27 15.26 13.38
C LYS A 427 16.72 13.81 13.58
N LYS A 428 16.14 13.08 14.54
CA LYS A 428 16.42 11.65 14.79
C LYS A 428 15.59 10.75 13.88
N VAL A 429 14.50 11.26 13.31
CA VAL A 429 13.65 10.51 12.39
C VAL A 429 14.42 10.26 11.11
N LYS A 430 14.46 9.00 10.68
CA LYS A 430 15.03 8.61 9.39
C LYS A 430 14.07 7.67 8.66
N GLY A 431 13.82 7.94 7.39
CA GLY A 431 12.79 7.22 6.62
C GLY A 431 11.39 7.47 7.16
N TYR A 432 10.48 6.54 6.85
CA TYR A 432 9.06 6.68 7.13
C TYR A 432 8.49 5.59 8.04
N LEU A 433 9.26 4.52 8.26
CA LEU A 433 8.81 3.35 9.00
C LEU A 433 8.51 3.68 10.47
N VAL A 434 7.35 3.26 10.96
CA VAL A 434 6.94 3.34 12.37
C VAL A 434 6.31 2.03 12.82
N LEU A 435 6.39 1.69 14.11
CA LEU A 435 5.71 0.52 14.66
C LEU A 435 4.18 0.70 14.61
N MET A 436 3.47 -0.37 14.28
CA MET A 436 2.01 -0.42 14.39
C MET A 436 1.60 -0.47 15.87
N PRO A 437 0.73 0.43 16.36
CA PRO A 437 0.33 0.45 17.77
C PRO A 437 -0.71 -0.64 18.08
N LEU A 438 -0.26 -1.77 18.61
CA LEU A 438 -1.10 -2.96 18.86
C LEU A 438 -1.98 -2.84 20.12
N GLN A 439 -1.75 -1.83 20.97
CA GLN A 439 -2.50 -1.56 22.20
C GLN A 439 -3.53 -0.45 22.05
N PHE A 440 -3.57 0.22 20.89
CA PHE A 440 -4.52 1.31 20.63
C PHE A 440 -5.97 0.83 20.80
N LEU A 441 -6.74 1.55 21.62
CA LEU A 441 -8.15 1.28 21.93
C LEU A 441 -8.46 -0.18 22.31
N LYS A 442 -7.50 -0.90 22.91
CA LYS A 442 -7.67 -2.32 23.23
C LYS A 442 -8.76 -2.64 24.26
N GLU A 443 -9.12 -1.67 25.08
CA GLU A 443 -10.14 -1.79 26.12
C GLU A 443 -11.54 -1.46 25.57
N GLU A 444 -11.64 -1.06 24.30
CA GLU A 444 -12.89 -0.68 23.65
C GLU A 444 -13.40 -1.76 22.71
N LYS A 445 -14.73 -1.90 22.65
CA LYS A 445 -15.40 -2.70 21.63
C LYS A 445 -15.58 -1.86 20.37
N LEU A 446 -14.66 -2.04 19.42
CA LEU A 446 -14.63 -1.32 18.14
C LEU A 446 -15.63 -1.84 17.09
N SER A 447 -16.34 -2.94 17.35
CA SER A 447 -17.42 -3.38 16.46
C SER A 447 -18.59 -2.38 16.51
N PRO A 448 -19.31 -2.16 15.40
CA PRO A 448 -20.50 -1.29 15.37
C PRO A 448 -21.48 -1.57 16.53
N LYS A 449 -21.99 -0.52 17.17
CA LYS A 449 -22.90 -0.63 18.32
C LYS A 449 -24.33 -0.95 17.87
N VAL A 450 -25.06 -1.73 18.66
CA VAL A 450 -26.49 -2.01 18.44
C VAL A 450 -27.25 -0.68 18.32
N GLY A 451 -27.95 -0.48 17.21
CA GLY A 451 -28.67 0.77 16.89
C GLY A 451 -27.96 1.71 15.91
N GLN A 452 -26.68 1.48 15.57
CA GLN A 452 -26.01 2.15 14.45
C GLN A 452 -26.37 1.48 13.11
N LYS A 453 -26.35 2.26 12.01
CA LYS A 453 -26.62 1.73 10.67
C LYS A 453 -25.63 0.61 10.30
N GLU A 454 -24.37 0.75 10.72
CA GLU A 454 -23.28 -0.18 10.46
C GLU A 454 -23.45 -1.51 11.20
N ALA A 455 -24.23 -1.56 12.28
CA ALA A 455 -24.49 -2.77 13.05
C ALA A 455 -25.59 -3.65 12.45
N VAL A 456 -26.45 -3.09 11.61
CA VAL A 456 -27.42 -3.87 10.82
C VAL A 456 -26.84 -4.31 9.47
N LEU A 457 -25.67 -3.78 9.09
CA LEU A 457 -24.98 -4.21 7.87
C LEU A 457 -24.36 -5.60 8.08
N PRO A 458 -24.43 -6.48 7.07
CA PRO A 458 -23.79 -7.79 7.14
C PRO A 458 -22.29 -7.66 7.44
N THR A 459 -21.77 -8.52 8.31
CA THR A 459 -20.35 -8.49 8.70
C THR A 459 -19.40 -8.63 7.52
N HIS A 460 -19.81 -9.35 6.47
CA HIS A 460 -19.04 -9.54 5.25
C HIS A 460 -18.74 -8.25 4.48
N LEU A 461 -19.41 -7.13 4.80
CA LEU A 461 -19.11 -5.81 4.24
C LEU A 461 -17.71 -5.34 4.67
N TRP A 462 -17.31 -5.68 5.89
CA TRP A 462 -16.10 -5.21 6.57
C TRP A 462 -14.93 -6.20 6.51
N THR A 463 -15.19 -7.44 6.08
CA THR A 463 -14.22 -8.55 6.11
C THR A 463 -13.72 -8.98 4.76
#